data_AF-A0A7V9TF93-F1
#
_entry.id   AF-A0A7V9TF93-F1
#
_cell.length_a   1.000
_cell.length_b   1.000
_cell.length_c   1.000
_cell.angle_alpha   90.00
_cell.angle_beta   90.00
_cell.angle_gamma   90.00
#
_symmetry.space_group_name_H-M   'P 1'
#
loop_
_entity.id
_entity.type
_entity.pdbx_description
1 polymer ?
#
loop_
_entity_poly.entity_id
_entity_poly.type
_entity_poly.pdbx_seq_one_letter_code
_entity_poly.pdbx_strand_id
1 'polypeptide(L)'
;MMKYFCCDERRRNAVKSAPGAINGIEFLEVVDRPGDSPEVRQRTLKVHFIKPLAPGALQVNNVLIEGGERIRDIQVAKVTGGAAASSPPFDGPNVLAVEVEEPGDFSNYTLRLVIDAARARAADEDDADSEFRKPPAGFDPILSAVEFSFKILCPSDFDCRHEQVCPPEQRVQPDINYLAKDYASFRQLMLDRMIALMPEWRERNPADFGIALVELLAYVGDYLSYQQDAVATEAYLSTARRRTSVRRHARLVDYFVSDGSNARAWVHVRVRDGVSNLSLRSSRLTGDGEHPGAEPKVFTKFLTRVAETSKAVLLNSNTYQKALAARPQIFEPLHDVELFAEHNEMRFYTWGARECCLPRGATGATLRGSFPNLRAGDVLILAEVRGPATGLPGDADSSQRHAVRLQKVTPSTDPIGGQFDVPPNNDSVSVTEIEWHEEDALPLPLCVSSRDEAEYHDDVSVALGNIVLADHGVTIEGESLPEVPGANPALTKVTNKSGDRCDARPAVLTPHRYRPQLKQSPLTHAATYDA
;
A
#
# COMPACT_ATOMS: atom_id res chain seq x y z
N MET A 1 -8.72 -12.33 -11.75
CA MET A 1 -8.88 -11.14 -10.88
C MET A 1 -10.36 -11.02 -10.53
N MET A 2 -10.75 -11.56 -9.39
CA MET A 2 -12.16 -11.74 -9.01
C MET A 2 -12.65 -10.45 -8.32
N LYS A 3 -13.35 -9.58 -9.06
CA LYS A 3 -13.75 -8.23 -8.59
C LYS A 3 -14.85 -8.26 -7.52
N TYR A 4 -15.71 -9.28 -7.49
CA TYR A 4 -16.78 -9.43 -6.51
C TYR A 4 -17.01 -10.91 -6.17
N PHE A 5 -17.29 -11.22 -4.90
CA PHE A 5 -17.80 -12.53 -4.48
C PHE A 5 -19.29 -12.41 -4.15
N CYS A 6 -20.15 -13.02 -4.98
CA CYS A 6 -21.60 -12.98 -4.84
C CYS A 6 -22.19 -14.39 -4.98
N CYS A 7 -23.24 -14.71 -4.22
CA CYS A 7 -23.84 -16.05 -4.15
C CYS A 7 -25.11 -16.21 -5.02
N ASP A 8 -25.26 -15.49 -6.14
CA ASP A 8 -26.54 -15.42 -6.87
C ASP A 8 -26.41 -15.63 -8.39
N GLU A 9 -27.34 -16.40 -8.98
CA GLU A 9 -27.46 -16.67 -10.42
C GLU A 9 -28.39 -15.68 -11.14
N ARG A 10 -28.88 -14.64 -10.47
CA ARG A 10 -29.86 -13.68 -10.99
C ARG A 10 -29.48 -13.02 -12.32
N ARG A 11 -28.19 -12.71 -12.56
CA ARG A 11 -27.73 -12.17 -13.86
C ARG A 11 -27.93 -13.19 -15.00
N ARG A 12 -27.68 -14.49 -14.74
CA ARG A 12 -27.93 -15.57 -15.71
C ARG A 12 -29.42 -15.67 -16.05
N ASN A 13 -30.28 -15.59 -15.04
CA ASN A 13 -31.73 -15.60 -15.24
C ASN A 13 -32.22 -14.36 -16.02
N ALA A 14 -31.67 -13.18 -15.72
CA ALA A 14 -31.97 -11.94 -16.45
C ALA A 14 -31.59 -12.07 -17.93
N VAL A 15 -30.37 -12.52 -18.24
CA VAL A 15 -29.91 -12.76 -19.62
C VAL A 15 -30.80 -13.79 -20.34
N LYS A 16 -31.25 -14.85 -19.65
CA LYS A 16 -32.17 -15.85 -20.20
C LYS A 16 -33.55 -15.26 -20.54
N SER A 17 -34.08 -14.38 -19.69
CA SER A 17 -35.39 -13.73 -19.88
C SER A 17 -35.36 -12.49 -20.79
N ALA A 18 -34.18 -11.89 -21.00
CA ALA A 18 -34.04 -10.66 -21.77
C ALA A 18 -34.38 -10.91 -23.25
N PRO A 19 -35.32 -10.14 -23.84
CA PRO A 19 -35.74 -10.30 -25.24
C PRO A 19 -34.67 -9.84 -26.26
N GLY A 20 -33.49 -9.40 -25.81
CA GLY A 20 -32.38 -8.96 -26.64
C GLY A 20 -31.38 -10.07 -27.03
N ALA A 21 -30.53 -9.73 -27.99
CA ALA A 21 -29.48 -10.58 -28.58
C ALA A 21 -28.27 -10.87 -27.66
N ILE A 22 -28.37 -10.57 -26.37
CA ILE A 22 -27.26 -10.73 -25.42
C ILE A 22 -27.20 -12.18 -24.94
N ASN A 23 -26.04 -12.82 -25.11
CA ASN A 23 -25.71 -14.18 -24.72
C ASN A 23 -24.54 -14.21 -23.71
N GLY A 24 -24.29 -15.35 -23.08
CA GLY A 24 -23.20 -15.53 -22.11
C GLY A 24 -22.89 -17.01 -21.85
N ILE A 25 -21.74 -17.27 -21.26
CA ILE A 25 -21.26 -18.58 -20.81
C ILE A 25 -22.02 -18.99 -19.54
N GLU A 26 -22.52 -20.22 -19.53
CA GLU A 26 -23.18 -20.86 -18.40
C GLU A 26 -22.18 -21.64 -17.54
N PHE A 27 -21.40 -22.53 -18.15
CA PHE A 27 -20.30 -23.26 -17.51
C PHE A 27 -19.31 -23.83 -18.54
N LEU A 28 -18.15 -24.29 -18.06
CA LEU A 28 -17.12 -24.94 -18.85
C LEU A 28 -16.84 -26.34 -18.28
N GLU A 29 -16.76 -27.33 -19.15
CA GLU A 29 -16.35 -28.70 -18.83
C GLU A 29 -15.02 -29.03 -19.51
N VAL A 30 -14.06 -29.57 -18.74
CA VAL A 30 -12.80 -30.10 -19.27
C VAL A 30 -13.00 -31.59 -19.55
N VAL A 31 -12.88 -31.98 -20.82
CA VAL A 31 -13.06 -33.39 -21.20
C VAL A 31 -11.80 -34.18 -20.81
N ASP A 32 -11.95 -35.04 -19.81
CA ASP A 32 -10.91 -35.97 -19.37
C ASP A 32 -11.48 -37.40 -19.26
N ARG A 33 -11.28 -38.21 -20.31
CA ARG A 33 -11.74 -39.59 -20.32
C ARG A 33 -10.59 -40.55 -20.01
N PRO A 34 -10.75 -41.48 -19.05
CA PRO A 34 -9.68 -42.40 -18.63
C PRO A 34 -9.27 -43.47 -19.67
N GLY A 35 -9.76 -43.38 -20.91
CA GLY A 35 -9.39 -44.26 -22.04
C GLY A 35 -8.77 -43.54 -23.25
N ASP A 36 -8.69 -42.21 -23.24
CA ASP A 36 -8.06 -41.44 -24.32
C ASP A 36 -6.53 -41.45 -24.16
N SER A 37 -5.80 -41.33 -25.26
CA SER A 37 -4.33 -41.24 -25.20
C SER A 37 -3.92 -40.01 -24.38
N PRO A 38 -2.78 -40.05 -23.66
CA PRO A 38 -2.30 -38.92 -22.87
C PRO A 38 -2.17 -37.62 -23.68
N GLU A 39 -1.96 -37.75 -24.99
CA GLU A 39 -1.84 -36.64 -25.95
C GLU A 39 -3.17 -35.95 -26.29
N VAL A 40 -4.32 -36.58 -26.02
CA VAL A 40 -5.66 -36.04 -26.32
C VAL A 40 -6.43 -35.69 -25.04
N ARG A 41 -6.07 -36.30 -23.91
CA ARG A 41 -6.68 -36.00 -22.60
C ARG A 41 -6.52 -34.53 -22.22
N GLN A 42 -7.59 -33.93 -21.68
CA GLN A 42 -7.62 -32.56 -21.17
C GLN A 42 -7.32 -31.47 -22.21
N ARG A 43 -7.43 -31.78 -23.52
CA ARG A 43 -7.26 -30.79 -24.61
C ARG A 43 -8.57 -30.27 -25.20
N THR A 44 -9.70 -30.89 -24.87
CA THR A 44 -11.02 -30.43 -25.33
C THR A 44 -11.78 -29.78 -24.19
N LEU A 45 -12.14 -28.51 -24.36
CA LEU A 45 -12.96 -27.73 -23.45
C LEU A 45 -14.35 -27.57 -24.08
N LYS A 46 -15.40 -27.94 -23.36
CA LYS A 46 -16.79 -27.69 -23.77
C LYS A 46 -17.32 -26.48 -23.03
N VAL A 47 -17.64 -25.43 -23.77
CA VAL A 47 -18.20 -24.19 -23.24
C VAL A 47 -19.70 -24.16 -23.54
N HIS A 48 -20.51 -24.13 -22.49
CA HIS A 48 -21.97 -24.10 -22.59
C HIS A 48 -22.47 -22.65 -22.51
N PHE A 49 -23.40 -22.28 -23.39
CA PHE A 49 -23.98 -20.94 -23.49
C PHE A 49 -25.46 -20.92 -23.10
N ILE A 50 -25.90 -19.78 -22.55
CA ILE A 50 -27.28 -19.59 -22.06
C ILE A 50 -28.30 -19.61 -23.22
N LYS A 51 -27.96 -19.01 -24.36
CA LYS A 51 -28.77 -19.00 -25.58
C LYS A 51 -28.05 -19.72 -26.74
N PRO A 52 -28.80 -20.26 -27.71
CA PRO A 52 -28.21 -20.88 -28.91
C PRO A 52 -27.27 -19.93 -29.65
N LEU A 53 -26.11 -20.43 -30.06
CA LEU A 53 -25.15 -19.66 -30.85
C LEU A 53 -25.53 -19.69 -32.33
N ALA A 54 -25.51 -18.53 -32.98
CA ALA A 54 -25.59 -18.48 -34.44
C ALA A 54 -24.35 -19.18 -35.05
N PRO A 55 -24.51 -19.97 -36.13
CA PRO A 55 -23.38 -20.63 -36.77
C PRO A 55 -22.30 -19.62 -37.18
N GLY A 56 -21.04 -19.86 -36.77
CA GLY A 56 -19.91 -18.99 -37.09
C GLY A 56 -19.81 -17.70 -36.27
N ALA A 57 -20.62 -17.52 -35.23
CA ALA A 57 -20.59 -16.32 -34.37
C ALA A 57 -19.27 -16.15 -33.59
N LEU A 58 -18.58 -17.24 -33.28
CA LEU A 58 -17.29 -17.23 -32.57
C LEU A 58 -16.27 -18.06 -33.34
N GLN A 59 -15.07 -17.52 -33.50
CA GLN A 59 -13.93 -18.17 -34.15
C GLN A 59 -12.77 -18.37 -33.16
N VAL A 60 -11.70 -19.03 -33.61
CA VAL A 60 -10.48 -19.24 -32.83
C VAL A 60 -9.95 -17.92 -32.25
N ASN A 61 -9.99 -16.83 -33.04
CA ASN A 61 -9.52 -15.52 -32.59
C ASN A 61 -10.43 -14.84 -31.56
N ASN A 62 -11.58 -15.43 -31.21
CA ASN A 62 -12.49 -14.87 -30.21
C ASN A 62 -12.36 -15.53 -28.84
N VAL A 63 -11.48 -16.52 -28.69
CA VAL A 63 -11.28 -17.26 -27.43
C VAL A 63 -9.87 -17.02 -26.94
N LEU A 64 -9.76 -16.48 -25.73
CA LEU A 64 -8.49 -16.23 -25.05
C LEU A 64 -8.44 -17.09 -23.77
N ILE A 65 -7.33 -17.80 -23.56
CA ILE A 65 -7.06 -18.55 -22.33
C ILE A 65 -5.86 -17.89 -21.64
N GLU A 66 -6.06 -17.47 -20.40
CA GLU A 66 -5.08 -16.76 -19.57
C GLU A 66 -4.83 -17.55 -18.28
N GLY A 67 -3.63 -17.42 -17.70
CA GLY A 67 -3.24 -18.10 -16.47
C GLY A 67 -2.10 -19.11 -16.66
N GLY A 68 -1.92 -19.99 -15.67
CA GLY A 68 -0.80 -20.93 -15.62
C GLY A 68 0.45 -20.36 -14.96
N GLU A 69 1.12 -21.17 -14.14
CA GLU A 69 2.41 -20.77 -13.54
C GLU A 69 3.58 -21.29 -14.38
N ARG A 70 3.55 -22.57 -14.75
CA ARG A 70 4.58 -23.27 -15.52
C ARG A 70 4.25 -23.33 -17.00
N ILE A 71 2.98 -23.54 -17.35
CA ILE A 71 2.51 -23.59 -18.74
C ILE A 71 1.61 -22.37 -18.97
N ARG A 72 2.17 -21.34 -19.61
CA ARG A 72 1.49 -20.09 -19.98
C ARG A 72 1.16 -20.08 -21.47
N ASP A 73 0.32 -19.14 -21.90
CA ASP A 73 0.03 -18.84 -23.30
C ASP A 73 -0.56 -20.00 -24.13
N ILE A 74 -1.46 -20.77 -23.52
CA ILE A 74 -2.16 -21.88 -24.18
C ILE A 74 -2.92 -21.35 -25.41
N GLN A 75 -2.57 -21.88 -26.58
CA GLN A 75 -3.22 -21.54 -27.84
C GLN A 75 -4.44 -22.41 -28.11
N VAL A 76 -5.43 -21.80 -28.75
CA VAL A 76 -6.64 -22.48 -29.21
C VAL A 76 -6.37 -22.98 -30.62
N ALA A 77 -6.34 -24.29 -30.81
CA ALA A 77 -6.10 -24.93 -32.10
C ALA A 77 -7.35 -24.89 -32.99
N LYS A 78 -8.53 -25.11 -32.40
CA LYS A 78 -9.78 -25.21 -33.16
C LYS A 78 -10.98 -24.84 -32.30
N VAL A 79 -11.94 -24.16 -32.92
CA VAL A 79 -13.25 -23.84 -32.34
C VAL A 79 -14.34 -24.40 -33.24
N THR A 80 -15.26 -25.18 -32.67
CA THR A 80 -16.39 -25.78 -33.39
C THR A 80 -17.68 -25.52 -32.61
N GLY A 81 -18.68 -24.86 -33.22
CA GLY A 81 -19.96 -24.56 -32.57
C GLY A 81 -21.06 -24.02 -33.48
N GLY A 82 -22.28 -23.95 -32.94
CA GLY A 82 -23.51 -23.57 -33.65
C GLY A 82 -24.25 -24.76 -34.28
N ALA A 83 -25.41 -24.50 -34.91
CA ALA A 83 -26.30 -25.52 -35.49
C ALA A 83 -25.66 -26.46 -36.55
N ALA A 84 -24.42 -26.20 -36.97
CA ALA A 84 -23.59 -27.11 -37.78
C ALA A 84 -23.05 -28.31 -36.98
N ALA A 85 -23.21 -28.34 -35.66
CA ALA A 85 -22.76 -29.40 -34.75
C ALA A 85 -23.81 -30.51 -34.54
N SER A 86 -24.58 -30.87 -35.57
CA SER A 86 -25.60 -31.93 -35.50
C SER A 86 -25.05 -33.36 -35.70
N SER A 87 -23.72 -33.54 -35.63
CA SER A 87 -23.07 -34.85 -35.63
C SER A 87 -22.33 -35.08 -34.30
N PRO A 88 -22.35 -36.29 -33.71
CA PRO A 88 -21.55 -36.61 -32.54
C PRO A 88 -20.07 -36.25 -32.77
N PRO A 89 -19.38 -35.63 -31.79
CA PRO A 89 -19.61 -35.73 -30.34
C PRO A 89 -20.25 -34.48 -29.67
N PHE A 90 -20.97 -33.63 -30.41
CA PHE A 90 -21.40 -32.32 -29.91
C PHE A 90 -22.81 -32.33 -29.24
N ASP A 91 -22.91 -31.72 -28.06
CA ASP A 91 -24.10 -31.74 -27.17
C ASP A 91 -25.11 -30.59 -27.43
N GLY A 92 -25.43 -30.30 -28.70
CA GLY A 92 -26.52 -29.39 -29.08
C GLY A 92 -26.12 -27.95 -29.47
N PRO A 93 -27.09 -27.07 -29.78
CA PRO A 93 -26.85 -25.75 -30.40
C PRO A 93 -26.28 -24.68 -29.44
N ASN A 94 -26.15 -25.01 -28.16
CA ASN A 94 -25.67 -24.12 -27.10
C ASN A 94 -24.22 -24.41 -26.69
N VAL A 95 -23.54 -25.35 -27.35
CA VAL A 95 -22.21 -25.81 -26.94
C VAL A 95 -21.17 -25.39 -27.98
N LEU A 96 -20.07 -24.83 -27.49
CA LEU A 96 -18.86 -24.53 -28.26
C LEU A 96 -17.75 -25.47 -27.79
N ALA A 97 -17.24 -26.30 -28.69
CA ALA A 97 -16.06 -27.12 -28.42
C ALA A 97 -14.79 -26.34 -28.81
N VAL A 98 -13.90 -26.17 -27.83
CA VAL A 98 -12.62 -25.48 -27.96
C VAL A 98 -11.52 -26.52 -27.76
N GLU A 99 -10.71 -26.77 -28.79
CA GLU A 99 -9.54 -27.65 -28.73
C GLU A 99 -8.29 -26.79 -28.51
N VAL A 100 -7.47 -27.14 -27.51
CA VAL A 100 -6.23 -26.44 -27.16
C VAL A 100 -4.98 -27.21 -27.58
N GLU A 101 -3.92 -26.47 -27.88
CA GLU A 101 -2.65 -27.05 -28.32
C GLU A 101 -1.95 -27.87 -27.24
N GLU A 102 -2.04 -27.52 -25.97
CA GLU A 102 -1.42 -28.29 -24.89
C GLU A 102 -2.32 -28.25 -23.64
N PRO A 103 -2.41 -29.34 -22.85
CA PRO A 103 -3.10 -29.31 -21.57
C PRO A 103 -2.28 -28.48 -20.56
N GLY A 104 -2.95 -27.63 -19.78
CA GLY A 104 -2.31 -26.79 -18.77
C GLY A 104 -1.77 -27.56 -17.55
N ASP A 105 -1.22 -26.82 -16.60
CA ASP A 105 -0.69 -27.32 -15.33
C ASP A 105 -1.76 -27.36 -14.21
N PHE A 106 -1.31 -27.45 -12.95
CA PHE A 106 -2.18 -27.49 -11.76
C PHE A 106 -2.74 -26.12 -11.34
N SER A 107 -2.36 -25.06 -12.03
CA SER A 107 -2.83 -23.71 -11.73
C SER A 107 -4.27 -23.49 -12.23
N ASN A 108 -4.87 -22.40 -11.79
CA ASN A 108 -6.15 -21.93 -12.31
C ASN A 108 -5.93 -21.19 -13.63
N TYR A 109 -6.81 -21.44 -14.59
CA TYR A 109 -6.87 -20.80 -15.89
C TYR A 109 -8.21 -20.07 -16.04
N THR A 110 -8.24 -19.02 -16.84
CA THR A 110 -9.46 -18.28 -17.19
C THR A 110 -9.66 -18.34 -18.70
N LEU A 111 -10.83 -18.79 -19.15
CA LEU A 111 -11.26 -18.66 -20.55
C LEU A 111 -12.10 -17.39 -20.68
N ARG A 112 -11.77 -16.53 -21.65
CA ARG A 112 -12.45 -15.25 -21.92
C ARG A 112 -12.81 -15.12 -23.39
N LEU A 113 -14.00 -14.59 -23.68
CA LEU A 113 -14.41 -14.21 -25.04
C LEU A 113 -13.96 -12.80 -25.36
N VAL A 114 -13.27 -12.63 -26.48
CA VAL A 114 -12.62 -11.37 -26.88
C VAL A 114 -12.90 -11.05 -28.35
N ILE A 115 -12.74 -9.79 -28.76
CA ILE A 115 -12.86 -9.39 -30.18
C ILE A 115 -11.70 -9.95 -31.00
N ASP A 116 -10.47 -9.89 -30.47
CA ASP A 116 -9.25 -10.36 -31.14
C ASP A 116 -8.21 -10.88 -30.13
N ALA A 117 -8.08 -12.19 -30.02
CA ALA A 117 -7.20 -12.87 -29.08
C ALA A 117 -5.71 -12.65 -29.37
N ALA A 118 -5.32 -12.53 -30.63
CA ALA A 118 -3.92 -12.28 -30.99
C ALA A 118 -3.46 -10.88 -30.55
N ARG A 119 -4.30 -9.86 -30.77
CA ARG A 119 -4.01 -8.48 -30.34
C ARG A 119 -4.18 -8.29 -28.83
N ALA A 120 -5.14 -8.97 -28.21
CA ALA A 120 -5.34 -8.96 -26.77
C ALA A 120 -4.12 -9.48 -25.98
N ARG A 121 -3.40 -10.47 -26.54
CA ARG A 121 -2.14 -11.01 -25.98
C ARG A 121 -0.93 -10.12 -26.22
N ALA A 122 -0.90 -9.39 -27.34
CA ALA A 122 0.21 -8.52 -27.71
C ALA A 122 0.12 -7.13 -27.04
N ALA A 123 -1.03 -6.78 -26.46
CA ALA A 123 -1.15 -5.63 -25.58
C ALA A 123 -0.40 -5.93 -24.26
N ASP A 124 0.40 -4.97 -23.79
CA ASP A 124 1.11 -5.06 -22.50
C ASP A 124 0.12 -5.43 -21.39
N GLU A 125 0.56 -6.17 -20.37
CA GLU A 125 -0.29 -6.59 -19.23
C GLU A 125 -1.00 -5.40 -18.54
N ASP A 126 -0.40 -4.20 -18.63
CA ASP A 126 -0.96 -2.94 -18.13
C ASP A 126 -2.13 -2.38 -18.98
N ASP A 127 -2.33 -2.86 -20.21
CA ASP A 127 -3.41 -2.47 -21.12
C ASP A 127 -4.50 -3.56 -21.24
N ALA A 128 -4.95 -4.06 -20.07
CA ALA A 128 -6.02 -5.04 -19.92
C ALA A 128 -7.38 -4.62 -20.53
N ASP A 129 -7.50 -3.39 -21.03
CA ASP A 129 -8.72 -2.76 -21.56
C ASP A 129 -8.62 -2.39 -23.05
N SER A 130 -7.60 -2.92 -23.73
CA SER A 130 -7.52 -2.90 -25.19
C SER A 130 -8.90 -3.23 -25.77
N GLU A 131 -9.37 -2.45 -26.75
CA GLU A 131 -10.67 -2.68 -27.42
C GLU A 131 -10.82 -4.15 -27.85
N PHE A 132 -9.68 -4.80 -28.16
CA PHE A 132 -9.58 -6.20 -28.54
C PHE A 132 -9.93 -7.20 -27.42
N ARG A 133 -9.77 -6.85 -26.13
CA ARG A 133 -10.10 -7.68 -24.95
C ARG A 133 -11.57 -7.63 -24.53
N LYS A 134 -12.36 -6.68 -25.05
CA LYS A 134 -13.80 -6.60 -24.78
C LYS A 134 -14.53 -7.80 -25.40
N PRO A 135 -15.67 -8.22 -24.83
CA PRO A 135 -16.48 -9.27 -25.45
C PRO A 135 -17.00 -8.82 -26.82
N PRO A 136 -17.17 -9.75 -27.78
CA PRO A 136 -17.84 -9.45 -29.04
C PRO A 136 -19.26 -8.89 -28.83
N ALA A 137 -19.74 -8.09 -29.79
CA ALA A 137 -21.07 -7.52 -29.73
C ALA A 137 -22.16 -8.61 -29.56
N GLY A 138 -23.09 -8.41 -28.62
CA GLY A 138 -24.12 -9.40 -28.29
C GLY A 138 -23.71 -10.40 -27.21
N PHE A 139 -22.58 -10.20 -26.52
CA PHE A 139 -22.22 -10.97 -25.33
C PHE A 139 -22.21 -10.10 -24.07
N ASP A 140 -22.59 -10.70 -22.94
CA ASP A 140 -22.58 -10.06 -21.63
C ASP A 140 -21.13 -9.92 -21.10
N PRO A 141 -20.70 -8.73 -20.62
CA PRO A 141 -19.34 -8.52 -20.13
C PRO A 141 -18.93 -9.45 -18.99
N ILE A 142 -19.83 -9.74 -18.05
CA ILE A 142 -19.52 -10.56 -16.87
C ILE A 142 -19.57 -12.06 -17.23
N LEU A 143 -20.56 -12.49 -18.00
CA LEU A 143 -20.71 -13.89 -18.41
C LEU A 143 -19.89 -14.23 -19.67
N SER A 144 -18.90 -13.42 -20.02
CA SER A 144 -17.97 -13.70 -21.14
C SER A 144 -16.68 -14.40 -20.69
N ALA A 145 -16.50 -14.62 -19.38
CA ALA A 145 -15.32 -15.28 -18.82
C ALA A 145 -15.69 -16.39 -17.81
N VAL A 146 -14.84 -17.41 -17.70
CA VAL A 146 -15.00 -18.53 -16.75
C VAL A 146 -13.65 -19.06 -16.27
N GLU A 147 -13.52 -19.29 -14.97
CA GLU A 147 -12.32 -19.90 -14.36
C GLU A 147 -12.43 -21.43 -14.33
N PHE A 148 -11.34 -22.13 -14.64
CA PHE A 148 -11.26 -23.59 -14.65
C PHE A 148 -9.84 -24.10 -14.35
N SER A 149 -9.69 -25.38 -14.06
CA SER A 149 -8.37 -26.04 -13.89
C SER A 149 -8.28 -27.28 -14.77
N PHE A 150 -7.11 -27.54 -15.34
CA PHE A 150 -6.88 -28.75 -16.15
C PHE A 150 -6.67 -30.02 -15.31
N LYS A 151 -6.20 -29.90 -14.06
CA LYS A 151 -5.72 -31.03 -13.23
C LYS A 151 -6.59 -31.29 -12.01
N ILE A 152 -7.91 -31.33 -12.19
CA ILE A 152 -8.92 -31.55 -11.13
C ILE A 152 -8.77 -32.95 -10.45
N LEU A 153 -7.93 -33.86 -10.95
CA LEU A 153 -7.87 -35.28 -10.55
C LEU A 153 -6.46 -35.86 -10.21
N CYS A 154 -5.43 -35.06 -9.87
CA CYS A 154 -4.06 -35.58 -9.62
C CYS A 154 -3.51 -35.34 -8.18
N PRO A 155 -2.84 -36.33 -7.52
CA PRO A 155 -2.15 -36.17 -6.22
C PRO A 155 -0.68 -35.69 -6.34
N SER A 156 -0.08 -35.10 -5.28
CA SER A 156 1.30 -34.55 -5.28
C SER A 156 2.24 -35.14 -4.19
N ASP A 157 3.53 -35.31 -4.52
CA ASP A 157 4.58 -35.96 -3.69
C ASP A 157 5.86 -35.10 -3.57
N PHE A 158 6.12 -34.47 -2.42
CA PHE A 158 7.42 -33.80 -2.15
C PHE A 158 7.84 -33.89 -0.67
N ASP A 159 8.99 -34.53 -0.36
CA ASP A 159 9.72 -34.41 0.91
C ASP A 159 11.22 -34.74 0.75
N CYS A 160 12.13 -33.97 1.36
CA CYS A 160 13.54 -34.31 1.62
C CYS A 160 14.21 -33.33 2.63
N ARG A 161 14.77 -33.88 3.73
CA ARG A 161 15.38 -33.18 4.89
C ARG A 161 16.92 -33.05 4.75
N HIS A 162 17.48 -31.90 5.13
CA HIS A 162 18.93 -31.61 5.07
C HIS A 162 19.70 -32.06 6.33
N GLU A 163 20.96 -32.45 6.15
CA GLU A 163 21.85 -32.99 7.19
C GLU A 163 22.81 -31.94 7.76
N GLN A 164 23.16 -32.06 9.05
CA GLN A 164 23.92 -31.07 9.83
C GLN A 164 25.25 -31.67 10.35
N VAL A 165 26.36 -30.93 10.20
CA VAL A 165 27.72 -31.34 10.65
C VAL A 165 28.18 -30.51 11.84
N CYS A 166 28.85 -31.14 12.81
CA CYS A 166 29.30 -30.50 14.06
C CYS A 166 30.67 -29.78 13.97
N PRO A 167 30.88 -28.68 14.73
CA PRO A 167 32.11 -27.89 14.71
C PRO A 167 33.20 -28.39 15.69
N PRO A 168 34.48 -28.03 15.47
CA PRO A 168 35.63 -28.55 16.21
C PRO A 168 35.96 -27.82 17.52
N GLU A 169 36.82 -28.46 18.33
CA GLU A 169 37.11 -28.16 19.74
C GLU A 169 38.25 -27.14 19.99
N GLN A 170 38.22 -26.41 21.13
CA GLN A 170 39.07 -25.24 21.45
C GLN A 170 40.05 -25.45 22.64
N ARG A 171 41.14 -24.65 22.71
CA ARG A 171 42.27 -24.77 23.68
C ARG A 171 42.28 -23.72 24.81
N VAL A 172 42.93 -24.03 25.95
CA VAL A 172 42.93 -23.29 27.23
C VAL A 172 44.00 -22.16 27.33
N GLN A 173 43.62 -20.99 27.88
CA GLN A 173 44.44 -19.76 28.07
C GLN A 173 44.54 -19.35 29.57
N PRO A 174 45.52 -18.50 29.97
CA PRO A 174 45.70 -18.07 31.37
C PRO A 174 44.57 -17.17 31.89
N ASP A 175 44.35 -17.23 33.21
CA ASP A 175 43.22 -16.58 33.90
C ASP A 175 43.55 -15.13 34.24
N ILE A 176 43.32 -14.22 33.29
CA ILE A 176 43.39 -12.78 33.52
C ILE A 176 42.01 -12.33 33.98
N ASN A 177 41.91 -11.81 35.21
CA ASN A 177 40.67 -11.23 35.71
C ASN A 177 40.42 -9.85 35.07
N TYR A 178 39.87 -9.86 33.85
CA TYR A 178 39.50 -8.66 33.09
C TYR A 178 38.37 -7.84 33.73
N LEU A 179 37.77 -8.31 34.83
CA LEU A 179 36.69 -7.63 35.56
C LEU A 179 37.19 -6.81 36.75
N ALA A 180 38.48 -6.89 37.11
CA ALA A 180 39.08 -6.10 38.17
C ALA A 180 39.16 -4.61 37.76
N LYS A 181 38.11 -3.85 38.09
CA LYS A 181 37.92 -2.45 37.66
C LYS A 181 37.51 -1.49 38.78
N ASP A 182 37.41 -1.97 40.01
CA ASP A 182 37.10 -1.14 41.17
C ASP A 182 38.33 -0.92 42.06
N TYR A 183 38.22 0.05 42.97
CA TYR A 183 39.29 0.41 43.90
C TYR A 183 39.87 -0.80 44.65
N ALA A 184 38.99 -1.68 45.18
CA ALA A 184 39.41 -2.82 45.98
C ALA A 184 40.20 -3.83 45.13
N SER A 185 39.73 -4.12 43.92
CA SER A 185 40.40 -5.05 42.99
C SER A 185 41.71 -4.47 42.46
N PHE A 186 41.78 -3.17 42.17
CA PHE A 186 43.04 -2.52 41.77
C PHE A 186 44.07 -2.53 42.90
N ARG A 187 43.64 -2.21 44.13
CA ARG A 187 44.50 -2.29 45.32
C ARG A 187 45.03 -3.70 45.51
N GLN A 188 44.18 -4.72 45.41
CA GLN A 188 44.57 -6.11 45.53
C GLN A 188 45.53 -6.53 44.42
N LEU A 189 45.23 -6.22 43.16
CA LEU A 189 46.08 -6.55 42.01
C LEU A 189 47.47 -5.92 42.14
N MET A 190 47.54 -4.67 42.57
CA MET A 190 48.81 -3.97 42.78
C MET A 190 49.61 -4.62 43.93
N LEU A 191 48.96 -4.97 45.04
CA LEU A 191 49.62 -5.67 46.16
C LEU A 191 50.09 -7.09 45.77
N ASP A 192 49.26 -7.86 45.06
CA ASP A 192 49.61 -9.20 44.57
C ASP A 192 50.80 -9.13 43.59
N ARG A 193 50.81 -8.11 42.73
CA ARG A 193 51.94 -7.84 41.83
C ARG A 193 53.21 -7.45 42.59
N MET A 194 53.08 -6.65 43.65
CA MET A 194 54.22 -6.29 44.51
C MET A 194 54.80 -7.51 45.23
N ILE A 195 53.97 -8.44 45.72
CA ILE A 195 54.42 -9.70 46.31
C ILE A 195 55.22 -10.54 45.30
N ALA A 196 54.77 -10.59 44.04
CA ALA A 196 55.44 -11.34 42.98
C ALA A 196 56.77 -10.71 42.52
N LEU A 197 56.85 -9.37 42.48
CA LEU A 197 58.04 -8.64 42.00
C LEU A 197 59.06 -8.36 43.11
N MET A 198 58.60 -8.17 44.35
CA MET A 198 59.42 -7.80 45.51
C MET A 198 59.02 -8.65 46.73
N PRO A 199 59.33 -9.96 46.73
CA PRO A 199 58.94 -10.88 47.81
C PRO A 199 59.52 -10.53 49.20
N GLU A 200 60.54 -9.66 49.24
CA GLU A 200 61.15 -9.12 50.46
C GLU A 200 60.25 -8.07 51.15
N TRP A 201 59.38 -7.40 50.39
CA TRP A 201 58.48 -6.38 50.92
C TRP A 201 57.23 -7.05 51.53
N ARG A 202 57.11 -6.99 52.86
CA ARG A 202 56.06 -7.66 53.64
C ARG A 202 55.16 -6.70 54.43
N GLU A 203 55.31 -5.40 54.21
CA GLU A 203 54.59 -4.38 54.97
C GLU A 203 53.09 -4.43 54.68
N ARG A 204 52.27 -4.33 55.74
CA ARG A 204 50.80 -4.38 55.66
C ARG A 204 50.12 -3.32 56.53
N ASN A 205 50.89 -2.48 57.21
CA ASN A 205 50.36 -1.44 58.07
C ASN A 205 49.62 -0.38 57.23
N PRO A 206 48.35 -0.07 57.52
CA PRO A 206 47.62 1.01 56.85
C PRO A 206 48.28 2.38 56.96
N ALA A 207 49.11 2.60 57.99
CA ALA A 207 49.86 3.85 58.17
C ALA A 207 51.20 3.89 57.39
N ASP A 208 51.55 2.82 56.67
CA ASP A 208 52.76 2.79 55.84
C ASP A 208 52.61 3.67 54.59
N PHE A 209 53.70 4.35 54.21
CA PHE A 209 53.70 5.22 53.04
C PHE A 209 53.54 4.44 51.73
N GLY A 210 54.10 3.24 51.63
CA GLY A 210 53.95 2.37 50.47
C GLY A 210 52.50 1.93 50.27
N ILE A 211 51.82 1.58 51.37
CA ILE A 211 50.38 1.26 51.35
C ILE A 211 49.56 2.49 50.92
N ALA A 212 49.83 3.68 51.47
CA ALA A 212 49.13 4.91 51.08
C ALA A 212 49.31 5.25 49.59
N LEU A 213 50.49 5.01 49.02
CA LEU A 213 50.75 5.22 47.59
C LEU A 213 49.95 4.23 46.72
N VAL A 214 49.89 2.96 47.11
CA VAL A 214 49.07 1.94 46.43
C VAL A 214 47.59 2.33 46.46
N GLU A 215 47.10 2.83 47.60
CA GLU A 215 45.72 3.29 47.75
C GLU A 215 45.41 4.52 46.88
N LEU A 216 46.34 5.49 46.79
CA LEU A 216 46.19 6.63 45.88
C LEU A 216 46.13 6.19 44.41
N LEU A 217 47.02 5.28 44.01
CA LEU A 217 47.04 4.75 42.64
C LEU A 217 45.78 3.94 42.32
N ALA A 218 45.28 3.14 43.27
CA ALA A 218 44.02 2.42 43.12
C ALA A 218 42.83 3.37 42.96
N TYR A 219 42.79 4.48 43.69
CA TYR A 219 41.75 5.51 43.55
C TYR A 219 41.78 6.17 42.16
N VAL A 220 42.96 6.55 41.67
CA VAL A 220 43.12 7.10 40.31
C VAL A 220 42.73 6.06 39.26
N GLY A 221 43.08 4.79 39.48
CA GLY A 221 42.70 3.66 38.63
C GLY A 221 41.18 3.51 38.49
N ASP A 222 40.46 3.53 39.61
CA ASP A 222 38.99 3.46 39.65
C ASP A 222 38.35 4.65 38.89
N TYR A 223 38.81 5.88 39.16
CA TYR A 223 38.30 7.07 38.47
C TYR A 223 38.51 7.02 36.94
N LEU A 224 39.70 6.59 36.49
CA LEU A 224 39.99 6.42 35.08
C LEU A 224 39.19 5.26 34.46
N SER A 225 39.01 4.16 35.20
CA SER A 225 38.19 3.02 34.77
C SER A 225 36.73 3.44 34.55
N TYR A 226 36.16 4.24 35.45
CA TYR A 226 34.82 4.79 35.28
C TYR A 226 34.70 5.67 34.02
N GLN A 227 35.68 6.53 33.75
CA GLN A 227 35.68 7.34 32.52
C GLN A 227 35.80 6.48 31.26
N GLN A 228 36.65 5.45 31.28
CA GLN A 228 36.79 4.51 30.18
C GLN A 228 35.48 3.77 29.91
N ASP A 229 34.81 3.28 30.94
CA ASP A 229 33.54 2.57 30.79
C ASP A 229 32.44 3.50 30.28
N ALA A 230 32.38 4.76 30.74
CA ALA A 230 31.42 5.74 30.23
C ALA A 230 31.65 6.06 28.74
N VAL A 231 32.91 6.19 28.32
CA VAL A 231 33.25 6.43 26.90
C VAL A 231 33.02 5.18 26.06
N ALA A 232 33.43 4.00 26.54
CA ALA A 232 33.24 2.73 25.86
C ALA A 232 31.75 2.39 25.69
N THR A 233 30.92 2.73 26.69
CA THR A 233 29.46 2.63 26.61
C THR A 233 28.93 3.44 25.44
N GLU A 234 29.43 4.66 25.21
CA GLU A 234 28.98 5.52 24.11
C GLU A 234 29.63 5.18 22.75
N ALA A 235 30.69 4.36 22.71
CA ALA A 235 31.49 4.06 21.53
C ALA A 235 30.88 3.01 20.59
N TYR A 236 29.90 2.25 21.07
CA TYR A 236 29.20 1.25 20.26
C TYR A 236 27.70 1.51 20.24
N LEU A 237 27.07 1.24 19.10
CA LEU A 237 25.64 1.49 18.91
C LEU A 237 24.77 0.72 19.90
N SER A 238 25.14 -0.53 20.23
CA SER A 238 24.40 -1.40 21.14
C SER A 238 24.47 -0.95 22.61
N THR A 239 25.52 -0.21 22.99
CA THR A 239 25.75 0.21 24.37
C THR A 239 25.44 1.70 24.60
N ALA A 240 25.40 2.50 23.54
CA ALA A 240 25.27 3.96 23.66
C ALA A 240 23.95 4.36 24.32
N ARG A 241 24.02 5.23 25.34
CA ARG A 241 22.85 5.71 26.09
C ARG A 241 22.38 7.07 25.60
N ARG A 242 23.27 7.89 25.03
CA ARG A 242 22.89 9.22 24.52
C ARG A 242 22.40 9.14 23.08
N ARG A 243 21.21 9.68 22.82
CA ARG A 243 20.64 9.82 21.46
C ARG A 243 21.60 10.51 20.48
N THR A 244 22.40 11.48 20.94
CA THR A 244 23.40 12.15 20.11
C THR A 244 24.52 11.23 19.65
N SER A 245 24.96 10.29 20.50
CA SER A 245 25.98 9.30 20.15
C SER A 245 25.40 8.30 19.15
N VAL A 246 24.20 7.78 19.40
CA VAL A 246 23.46 6.91 18.48
C VAL A 246 23.30 7.56 17.10
N ARG A 247 22.87 8.83 17.04
CA ARG A 247 22.76 9.59 15.77
C ARG A 247 24.08 9.71 15.01
N ARG A 248 25.21 9.85 15.72
CA ARG A 248 26.53 9.93 15.08
C ARG A 248 26.99 8.59 14.53
N HIS A 249 26.75 7.50 15.27
CA HIS A 249 27.08 6.14 14.81
C HIS A 249 26.21 5.74 13.61
N ALA A 250 24.90 5.98 13.69
CA ALA A 250 23.96 5.74 12.60
C ALA A 250 24.39 6.46 11.30
N ARG A 251 24.87 7.70 11.41
CA ARG A 251 25.35 8.48 10.26
C ARG A 251 26.58 7.88 9.58
N LEU A 252 27.38 7.06 10.26
CA LEU A 252 28.55 6.38 9.64
C LEU A 252 28.12 5.28 8.65
N VAL A 253 26.90 4.76 8.79
CA VAL A 253 26.29 3.78 7.87
C VAL A 253 25.18 4.43 7.03
N ASP A 254 25.25 5.75 6.85
CA ASP A 254 24.28 6.56 6.12
C ASP A 254 22.81 6.43 6.61
N TYR A 255 22.63 6.00 7.86
CA TYR A 255 21.31 5.96 8.50
C TYR A 255 21.02 7.26 9.26
N PHE A 256 19.96 7.96 8.87
CA PHE A 256 19.51 9.18 9.53
C PHE A 256 18.38 8.86 10.51
N VAL A 257 18.69 8.90 11.81
CA VAL A 257 17.67 8.73 12.86
C VAL A 257 16.66 9.89 12.79
N SER A 258 15.40 9.56 12.56
CA SER A 258 14.29 10.52 12.49
C SER A 258 13.94 11.08 13.88
N ASP A 259 13.44 12.33 13.90
CA ASP A 259 13.00 13.01 15.12
C ASP A 259 11.48 12.87 15.37
N GLY A 260 10.86 11.86 14.75
CA GLY A 260 9.41 11.72 14.64
C GLY A 260 8.87 12.55 13.47
N SER A 261 7.68 12.19 12.98
CA SER A 261 6.95 12.97 11.97
C SER A 261 5.60 13.40 12.55
N ASN A 262 5.02 14.45 12.01
CA ASN A 262 3.62 14.77 12.22
C ASN A 262 2.69 13.62 11.83
N ALA A 263 1.51 13.63 12.43
CA ALA A 263 0.43 12.76 12.01
C ALA A 263 -0.10 13.22 10.64
N ARG A 264 -0.38 12.26 9.76
CA ARG A 264 -1.14 12.48 8.53
C ARG A 264 -2.54 11.92 8.70
N ALA A 265 -3.52 12.55 8.06
CA ALA A 265 -4.89 12.08 8.05
C ALA A 265 -5.51 12.25 6.66
N TRP A 266 -6.35 11.29 6.28
CA TRP A 266 -7.27 11.43 5.16
C TRP A 266 -8.52 12.18 5.62
N VAL A 267 -8.84 13.27 4.93
CA VAL A 267 -10.00 14.12 5.23
C VAL A 267 -10.98 14.01 4.08
N HIS A 268 -12.16 13.45 4.34
CA HIS A 268 -13.27 13.49 3.40
C HIS A 268 -14.01 14.83 3.49
N VAL A 269 -14.06 15.57 2.39
CA VAL A 269 -14.74 16.87 2.31
C VAL A 269 -16.05 16.75 1.55
N ARG A 270 -17.16 16.95 2.25
CA ARG A 270 -18.48 16.96 1.61
C ARG A 270 -18.84 18.35 1.11
N VAL A 271 -19.15 18.45 -0.18
CA VAL A 271 -19.64 19.69 -0.80
C VAL A 271 -21.16 19.66 -0.97
N ARG A 272 -21.78 20.83 -1.16
CA ARG A 272 -23.22 20.92 -1.46
C ARG A 272 -23.51 20.41 -2.87
N ASP A 273 -24.71 19.89 -3.07
CA ASP A 273 -25.18 19.46 -4.39
C ASP A 273 -25.12 20.61 -5.40
N GLY A 274 -24.76 20.28 -6.65
CA GLY A 274 -24.58 21.24 -7.74
C GLY A 274 -23.22 21.98 -7.74
N VAL A 275 -22.35 21.74 -6.76
CA VAL A 275 -20.97 22.23 -6.79
C VAL A 275 -20.13 21.35 -7.72
N SER A 276 -19.63 21.97 -8.79
CA SER A 276 -18.66 21.37 -9.73
C SER A 276 -17.32 22.10 -9.61
N ASN A 277 -16.24 21.34 -9.40
CA ASN A 277 -14.86 21.85 -9.39
C ASN A 277 -14.60 22.97 -8.36
N LEU A 278 -14.77 22.65 -7.07
CA LEU A 278 -14.29 23.53 -6.00
C LEU A 278 -12.84 23.20 -5.67
N SER A 279 -11.92 24.10 -5.99
CA SER A 279 -10.48 23.90 -5.71
C SER A 279 -10.11 24.24 -4.27
N LEU A 280 -9.53 23.28 -3.56
CA LEU A 280 -8.80 23.48 -2.31
C LEU A 280 -7.31 23.60 -2.62
N ARG A 281 -6.67 24.65 -2.09
CA ARG A 281 -5.24 24.89 -2.26
C ARG A 281 -4.45 24.54 -1.00
N SER A 282 -3.31 23.89 -1.20
CA SER A 282 -2.34 23.53 -0.17
C SER A 282 -1.59 24.75 0.37
N SER A 283 -1.29 24.73 1.67
CA SER A 283 -0.54 25.82 2.35
C SER A 283 0.97 25.75 2.12
N ARG A 284 1.47 24.68 1.48
CA ARG A 284 2.90 24.52 1.23
C ARG A 284 3.30 25.39 0.05
N LEU A 285 4.18 26.35 0.35
CA LEU A 285 4.95 27.07 -0.66
C LEU A 285 5.76 26.05 -1.46
N THR A 286 5.23 25.59 -2.60
CA THR A 286 6.10 25.13 -3.69
C THR A 286 7.08 26.27 -3.95
N GLY A 287 8.37 25.96 -4.03
CA GLY A 287 9.51 26.88 -3.91
C GLY A 287 9.65 27.97 -4.96
N ASP A 288 8.58 28.36 -5.64
CA ASP A 288 8.56 29.47 -6.56
C ASP A 288 8.13 30.73 -5.81
N GLY A 289 9.17 31.52 -5.50
CA GLY A 289 9.07 32.76 -4.77
C GLY A 289 8.00 33.71 -5.31
N GLU A 290 7.45 34.48 -4.38
CA GLU A 290 6.70 35.72 -4.58
C GLU A 290 6.96 36.37 -5.95
N HIS A 291 6.13 36.05 -6.94
CA HIS A 291 5.98 36.90 -8.10
C HIS A 291 5.06 38.06 -7.69
N PRO A 292 5.52 39.33 -7.78
CA PRO A 292 4.68 40.48 -7.50
C PRO A 292 3.57 40.55 -8.55
N GLY A 293 2.35 40.14 -8.17
CA GLY A 293 1.19 40.00 -9.05
C GLY A 293 0.43 38.68 -8.91
N ALA A 294 0.92 37.72 -8.11
CA ALA A 294 0.17 36.50 -7.81
C ALA A 294 -1.09 36.82 -6.99
N GLU A 295 -2.24 36.25 -7.39
CA GLU A 295 -3.48 36.34 -6.62
C GLU A 295 -3.27 35.86 -5.17
N PRO A 296 -3.99 36.43 -4.18
CA PRO A 296 -3.86 36.01 -2.79
C PRO A 296 -4.13 34.50 -2.69
N LYS A 297 -3.09 33.73 -2.34
CA LYS A 297 -3.19 32.28 -2.15
C LYS A 297 -4.15 32.02 -0.99
N VAL A 298 -5.38 31.61 -1.29
CA VAL A 298 -6.36 31.22 -0.27
C VAL A 298 -6.04 29.81 0.19
N PHE A 299 -5.36 29.71 1.33
CA PHE A 299 -5.05 28.42 1.93
C PHE A 299 -6.25 27.86 2.68
N THR A 300 -6.38 26.53 2.70
CA THR A 300 -7.41 25.87 3.50
C THR A 300 -6.79 25.26 4.75
N LYS A 301 -7.48 25.35 5.89
CA LYS A 301 -7.10 24.70 7.15
C LYS A 301 -8.27 23.90 7.68
N PHE A 302 -8.01 22.67 8.09
CA PHE A 302 -8.99 21.82 8.75
C PHE A 302 -8.80 21.92 10.26
N LEU A 303 -9.86 22.30 10.96
CA LEU A 303 -9.89 22.37 12.42
C LEU A 303 -10.67 21.17 12.95
N THR A 304 -10.19 20.54 14.02
CA THR A 304 -11.04 19.61 14.78
C THR A 304 -12.28 20.32 15.29
N ARG A 305 -13.38 19.58 15.45
CA ARG A 305 -14.70 20.14 15.80
C ARG A 305 -14.63 21.07 17.02
N VAL A 306 -14.97 22.35 16.80
CA VAL A 306 -15.17 23.34 17.85
C VAL A 306 -16.68 23.55 18.02
N ALA A 307 -17.16 23.63 19.26
CA ALA A 307 -18.56 23.92 19.55
C ALA A 307 -18.97 25.29 18.95
N GLU A 308 -20.24 25.41 18.52
CA GLU A 308 -20.86 26.68 18.10
C GLU A 308 -20.24 27.39 16.88
N THR A 309 -19.38 26.72 16.12
CA THR A 309 -18.77 27.28 14.91
C THR A 309 -19.39 26.68 13.64
N SER A 310 -19.61 27.52 12.63
CA SER A 310 -20.04 27.09 11.29
C SER A 310 -19.07 26.05 10.69
N LYS A 311 -19.57 25.12 9.88
CA LYS A 311 -18.75 24.07 9.23
C LYS A 311 -17.67 24.61 8.27
N ALA A 312 -17.85 25.84 7.78
CA ALA A 312 -16.87 26.56 7.00
C ALA A 312 -16.74 27.98 7.56
N VAL A 313 -15.50 28.43 7.75
CA VAL A 313 -15.17 29.73 8.33
C VAL A 313 -14.10 30.39 7.47
N LEU A 314 -14.29 31.67 7.16
CA LEU A 314 -13.28 32.46 6.46
C LEU A 314 -12.05 32.67 7.35
N LEU A 315 -10.86 32.47 6.79
CA LEU A 315 -9.61 32.75 7.49
C LEU A 315 -9.58 34.21 7.98
N ASN A 316 -8.94 34.42 9.13
CA ASN A 316 -8.78 35.74 9.78
C ASN A 316 -10.07 36.45 10.19
N SER A 317 -11.24 35.83 10.03
CA SER A 317 -12.50 36.36 10.55
C SER A 317 -12.56 36.31 12.08
N ASN A 318 -13.43 37.10 12.69
CA ASN A 318 -13.66 37.06 14.15
C ASN A 318 -14.14 35.67 14.61
N THR A 319 -14.91 34.96 13.77
CA THR A 319 -15.34 33.58 14.04
C THR A 319 -14.16 32.61 14.01
N TYR A 320 -13.20 32.82 13.10
CA TYR A 320 -11.94 32.04 13.07
C TYR A 320 -11.12 32.26 14.34
N GLN A 321 -10.96 33.51 14.80
CA GLN A 321 -10.24 33.82 16.04
C GLN A 321 -10.90 33.20 17.28
N LYS A 322 -12.24 33.22 17.34
CA LYS A 322 -12.99 32.51 18.40
C LYS A 322 -12.79 31.00 18.35
N ALA A 323 -12.77 30.41 17.15
CA ALA A 323 -12.50 28.98 16.99
C ALA A 323 -11.08 28.61 17.45
N LEU A 324 -10.08 29.44 17.13
CA LEU A 324 -8.70 29.24 17.60
C LEU A 324 -8.54 29.36 19.12
N ALA A 325 -9.36 30.20 19.78
CA ALA A 325 -9.35 30.33 21.23
C ALA A 325 -9.70 29.01 21.94
N ALA A 326 -10.46 28.13 21.30
CA ALA A 326 -10.75 26.77 21.79
C ALA A 326 -9.59 25.77 21.62
N ARG A 327 -8.47 26.21 21.03
CA ARG A 327 -7.26 25.40 20.77
C ARG A 327 -7.53 24.08 20.05
N PRO A 328 -8.22 24.09 18.89
CA PRO A 328 -8.40 22.88 18.08
C PRO A 328 -7.06 22.36 17.57
N GLN A 329 -7.02 21.07 17.25
CA GLN A 329 -5.94 20.56 16.39
C GLN A 329 -6.17 21.04 14.97
N ILE A 330 -5.09 21.36 14.28
CA ILE A 330 -5.10 21.99 12.95
C ILE A 330 -4.37 21.08 11.98
N PHE A 331 -4.97 20.88 10.82
CA PHE A 331 -4.41 20.13 9.72
C PHE A 331 -4.40 20.99 8.45
N GLU A 332 -3.33 20.89 7.69
CA GLU A 332 -3.15 21.62 6.43
C GLU A 332 -3.08 20.62 5.25
N PRO A 333 -3.80 20.88 4.15
CA PRO A 333 -3.75 20.03 2.96
C PRO A 333 -2.34 20.02 2.36
N LEU A 334 -1.90 18.84 1.93
CA LEU A 334 -0.58 18.60 1.36
C LEU A 334 -0.48 18.89 -0.14
N HIS A 335 -1.61 18.79 -0.84
CA HIS A 335 -1.71 18.99 -2.27
C HIS A 335 -3.01 19.72 -2.59
N ASP A 336 -3.08 20.28 -3.80
CA ASP A 336 -4.30 20.89 -4.30
C ASP A 336 -5.29 19.78 -4.69
N VAL A 337 -6.59 20.02 -4.48
CA VAL A 337 -7.66 19.07 -4.79
C VAL A 337 -8.85 19.79 -5.38
N GLU A 338 -9.44 19.24 -6.43
CA GLU A 338 -10.74 19.66 -6.96
C GLU A 338 -11.84 18.79 -6.36
N LEU A 339 -12.87 19.42 -5.79
CA LEU A 339 -13.99 18.73 -5.15
C LEU A 339 -15.23 18.77 -6.05
N PHE A 340 -15.95 17.64 -6.07
CA PHE A 340 -17.14 17.45 -6.91
C PHE A 340 -18.29 16.90 -6.06
N ALA A 341 -19.50 17.44 -6.23
CA ALA A 341 -20.67 16.94 -5.51
C ALA A 341 -20.96 15.46 -5.81
N GLU A 342 -20.72 15.02 -7.05
CA GLU A 342 -20.88 13.63 -7.50
C GLU A 342 -19.92 12.67 -6.78
N HIS A 343 -18.80 13.15 -6.26
CA HIS A 343 -17.79 12.34 -5.56
C HIS A 343 -18.02 12.28 -4.04
N ASN A 344 -19.06 12.92 -3.51
CA ASN A 344 -19.37 12.89 -2.07
C ASN A 344 -19.64 11.47 -1.56
N GLU A 345 -20.35 10.68 -2.35
CA GLU A 345 -20.71 9.30 -2.04
C GLU A 345 -21.03 8.58 -3.35
N MET A 346 -20.24 7.56 -3.67
CA MET A 346 -20.36 6.76 -4.87
C MET A 346 -20.76 5.34 -4.49
N ARG A 347 -21.83 4.85 -5.09
CA ARG A 347 -22.37 3.52 -4.80
C ARG A 347 -21.68 2.48 -5.66
N PHE A 348 -21.43 1.32 -5.09
CA PHE A 348 -20.93 0.19 -5.86
C PHE A 348 -22.02 -0.38 -6.77
N TYR A 349 -21.59 -0.94 -7.89
CA TYR A 349 -22.43 -1.63 -8.84
C TYR A 349 -22.05 -3.11 -8.86
N THR A 350 -22.99 -3.96 -8.47
CA THR A 350 -22.80 -5.41 -8.34
C THR A 350 -23.27 -6.19 -9.57
N TRP A 351 -23.52 -5.53 -10.69
CA TRP A 351 -23.92 -6.17 -11.95
C TRP A 351 -25.19 -7.05 -11.81
N GLY A 352 -26.09 -6.66 -10.91
CA GLY A 352 -27.36 -7.36 -10.64
C GLY A 352 -27.27 -8.49 -9.61
N ALA A 353 -26.06 -8.82 -9.14
CA ALA A 353 -25.86 -9.78 -8.06
C ALA A 353 -26.20 -9.15 -6.69
N ARG A 354 -26.64 -10.00 -5.76
CA ARG A 354 -27.00 -9.65 -4.39
C ARG A 354 -26.06 -10.33 -3.40
N GLU A 355 -26.03 -9.81 -2.18
CA GLU A 355 -25.24 -10.36 -1.08
C GLU A 355 -23.75 -10.46 -1.47
N CYS A 356 -23.23 -9.34 -1.99
CA CYS A 356 -21.90 -9.27 -2.55
C CYS A 356 -20.92 -8.64 -1.55
N CYS A 357 -19.72 -9.21 -1.47
CA CYS A 357 -18.59 -8.59 -0.78
C CYS A 357 -17.36 -8.54 -1.70
N LEU A 358 -16.56 -7.49 -1.54
CA LEU A 358 -15.20 -7.41 -2.08
C LEU A 358 -14.32 -8.30 -1.20
N PRO A 359 -13.60 -9.30 -1.76
CA PRO A 359 -12.78 -10.20 -0.97
C PRO A 359 -11.53 -9.48 -0.43
N ARG A 360 -10.90 -10.10 0.59
CA ARG A 360 -9.54 -9.73 0.99
C ARG A 360 -8.59 -9.85 -0.22
N GLY A 361 -7.75 -8.85 -0.42
CA GLY A 361 -6.84 -8.76 -1.55
C GLY A 361 -7.46 -8.17 -2.82
N ALA A 362 -8.73 -7.73 -2.79
CA ALA A 362 -9.33 -7.07 -3.94
C ALA A 362 -8.61 -5.77 -4.28
N THR A 363 -8.43 -5.55 -5.59
CA THR A 363 -7.72 -4.42 -6.21
C THR A 363 -8.57 -3.67 -7.24
N GLY A 364 -9.87 -3.95 -7.29
CA GLY A 364 -10.79 -3.26 -8.19
C GLY A 364 -12.25 -3.48 -7.81
N ALA A 365 -13.10 -2.57 -8.29
CA ALA A 365 -14.54 -2.60 -8.11
C ALA A 365 -15.23 -1.85 -9.27
N THR A 366 -16.56 -1.87 -9.29
CA THR A 366 -17.38 -1.11 -10.25
C THR A 366 -18.30 -0.18 -9.48
N LEU A 367 -18.38 1.09 -9.90
CA LEU A 367 -19.27 2.10 -9.35
C LEU A 367 -20.49 2.29 -10.26
N ARG A 368 -21.64 2.60 -9.65
CA ARG A 368 -22.88 2.92 -10.36
C ARG A 368 -22.85 4.39 -10.76
N GLY A 369 -22.99 4.67 -12.06
CA GLY A 369 -22.92 6.02 -12.62
C GLY A 369 -21.65 6.27 -13.44
N SER A 370 -21.61 7.42 -14.11
CA SER A 370 -20.45 7.89 -14.87
C SER A 370 -19.72 8.97 -14.07
N PHE A 371 -18.44 8.74 -13.76
CA PHE A 371 -17.60 9.68 -13.00
C PHE A 371 -16.42 10.16 -13.87
N PRO A 372 -16.65 11.07 -14.84
CA PRO A 372 -15.62 11.50 -15.79
C PRO A 372 -14.50 12.34 -15.16
N ASN A 373 -14.73 12.87 -13.96
CA ASN A 373 -13.76 13.68 -13.23
C ASN A 373 -12.86 12.85 -12.31
N LEU A 374 -13.13 11.54 -12.17
CA LEU A 374 -12.31 10.62 -11.40
C LEU A 374 -11.11 10.14 -12.24
N ARG A 375 -9.90 10.20 -11.70
CA ARG A 375 -8.66 9.94 -12.44
C ARG A 375 -7.74 8.99 -11.69
N ALA A 376 -6.80 8.39 -12.43
CA ALA A 376 -5.66 7.71 -11.82
C ALA A 376 -4.89 8.69 -10.91
N GLY A 377 -4.50 8.22 -9.74
CA GLY A 377 -3.88 9.00 -8.67
C GLY A 377 -4.86 9.50 -7.59
N ASP A 378 -6.16 9.59 -7.90
CA ASP A 378 -7.16 9.98 -6.90
C ASP A 378 -7.27 8.92 -5.81
N VAL A 379 -7.55 9.36 -4.57
CA VAL A 379 -7.73 8.47 -3.43
C VAL A 379 -9.21 8.38 -3.09
N LEU A 380 -9.71 7.14 -2.96
CA LEU A 380 -11.05 6.86 -2.46
C LEU A 380 -10.96 6.21 -1.09
N ILE A 381 -11.92 6.49 -0.21
CA ILE A 381 -12.12 5.72 1.00
C ILE A 381 -13.31 4.78 0.78
N LEU A 382 -13.05 3.49 0.78
CA LEU A 382 -14.11 2.48 0.80
C LEU A 382 -14.55 2.32 2.24
N ALA A 383 -15.83 2.58 2.53
CA ALA A 383 -16.33 2.68 3.89
C ALA A 383 -17.66 1.92 4.07
N GLU A 384 -17.74 1.13 5.12
CA GLU A 384 -19.01 0.62 5.62
C GLU A 384 -19.85 1.77 6.21
N VAL A 385 -21.07 1.92 5.73
CA VAL A 385 -22.02 2.96 6.15
C VAL A 385 -23.29 2.38 6.79
N ARG A 386 -23.50 1.08 6.65
CA ARG A 386 -24.56 0.31 7.32
C ARG A 386 -24.00 -1.02 7.81
N GLY A 387 -24.45 -1.50 8.96
CA GLY A 387 -24.04 -2.81 9.46
C GLY A 387 -24.53 -3.92 8.51
N PRO A 388 -23.67 -4.86 8.06
CA PRO A 388 -24.04 -5.88 7.08
C PRO A 388 -25.10 -6.85 7.60
N ALA A 389 -25.19 -7.06 8.91
CA ALA A 389 -26.17 -7.96 9.51
C ALA A 389 -27.56 -7.31 9.74
N THR A 390 -27.63 -5.98 9.84
CA THR A 390 -28.85 -5.27 10.28
C THR A 390 -29.35 -4.23 9.27
N GLY A 391 -28.53 -3.81 8.31
CA GLY A 391 -28.86 -2.74 7.35
C GLY A 391 -28.96 -1.34 7.96
N LEU A 392 -28.72 -1.20 9.27
CA LEU A 392 -28.86 0.06 10.01
C LEU A 392 -27.57 0.88 9.97
N PRO A 393 -27.64 2.20 9.71
CA PRO A 393 -26.46 3.08 9.76
C PRO A 393 -25.78 3.17 11.14
N GLY A 394 -26.53 2.94 12.22
CA GLY A 394 -26.01 2.98 13.59
C GLY A 394 -25.10 1.80 13.94
N ASP A 395 -25.20 0.71 13.20
CA ASP A 395 -24.43 -0.53 13.42
C ASP A 395 -23.23 -0.65 12.48
N ALA A 396 -22.98 0.37 11.66
CA ALA A 396 -21.84 0.40 10.74
C ALA A 396 -20.51 0.39 11.52
N ASP A 397 -19.62 -0.52 11.14
CA ASP A 397 -18.30 -0.61 11.74
C ASP A 397 -17.37 0.50 11.21
N SER A 398 -17.08 1.48 12.07
CA SER A 398 -16.19 2.59 11.73
C SER A 398 -14.74 2.17 11.42
N SER A 399 -14.34 0.95 11.78
CA SER A 399 -13.02 0.38 11.47
C SER A 399 -12.96 -0.21 10.05
N GLN A 400 -14.10 -0.45 9.41
CA GLN A 400 -14.22 -0.89 8.01
C GLN A 400 -14.08 0.31 7.06
N ARG A 401 -12.92 0.96 7.10
CA ARG A 401 -12.55 2.07 6.21
C ARG A 401 -11.16 1.83 5.67
N HIS A 402 -11.05 1.80 4.35
CA HIS A 402 -9.78 1.57 3.68
C HIS A 402 -9.57 2.60 2.58
N ALA A 403 -8.41 3.27 2.61
CA ALA A 403 -8.03 4.22 1.57
C ALA A 403 -7.37 3.44 0.43
N VAL A 404 -7.79 3.72 -0.81
CA VAL A 404 -7.25 3.11 -2.02
C VAL A 404 -6.87 4.20 -3.01
N ARG A 405 -5.64 4.16 -3.52
CA ARG A 405 -5.21 5.06 -4.60
C ARG A 405 -5.52 4.42 -5.95
N LEU A 406 -6.32 5.12 -6.75
CA LEU A 406 -6.72 4.64 -8.06
C LEU A 406 -5.52 4.56 -8.98
N GLN A 407 -5.35 3.40 -9.60
CA GLN A 407 -4.40 3.16 -10.67
C GLN A 407 -5.07 3.41 -12.02
N LYS A 408 -6.36 3.06 -12.14
CA LYS A 408 -7.11 3.14 -13.40
C LYS A 408 -8.58 3.42 -13.16
N VAL A 409 -9.18 4.18 -14.08
CA VAL A 409 -10.61 4.51 -14.09
C VAL A 409 -11.13 4.37 -15.51
N THR A 410 -12.03 3.42 -15.74
CA THR A 410 -12.60 3.15 -17.07
C THR A 410 -14.12 3.38 -17.05
N PRO A 411 -14.64 4.34 -17.83
CA PRO A 411 -16.07 4.46 -18.03
C PRO A 411 -16.59 3.29 -18.88
N SER A 412 -17.65 2.66 -18.44
CA SER A 412 -18.26 1.50 -19.08
C SER A 412 -19.80 1.59 -19.00
N THR A 413 -20.50 0.63 -19.58
CA THR A 413 -21.97 0.62 -19.60
C THR A 413 -22.47 -0.82 -19.52
N ASP A 414 -23.43 -1.07 -18.63
CA ASP A 414 -24.14 -2.35 -18.54
C ASP A 414 -25.38 -2.33 -19.45
N PRO A 415 -25.39 -3.08 -20.58
CA PRO A 415 -26.49 -3.05 -21.53
C PRO A 415 -27.82 -3.57 -20.99
N ILE A 416 -27.79 -4.40 -19.93
CA ILE A 416 -28.99 -4.96 -19.28
C ILE A 416 -29.20 -4.41 -17.86
N GLY A 417 -28.41 -3.40 -17.47
CA GLY A 417 -28.39 -2.92 -16.09
C GLY A 417 -29.76 -2.46 -15.57
N GLY A 418 -30.58 -1.87 -16.45
CA GLY A 418 -31.93 -1.41 -16.14
C GLY A 418 -32.89 -2.51 -15.68
N GLN A 419 -32.62 -3.78 -16.00
CA GLN A 419 -33.43 -4.91 -15.52
C GLN A 419 -33.30 -5.14 -14.01
N PHE A 420 -32.25 -4.59 -13.39
CA PHE A 420 -32.01 -4.71 -11.96
C PHE A 420 -32.55 -3.52 -11.16
N ASP A 421 -33.06 -2.49 -11.84
CA ASP A 421 -33.66 -1.32 -11.21
C ASP A 421 -35.07 -1.60 -10.68
N VAL A 422 -35.56 -0.71 -9.83
CA VAL A 422 -36.89 -0.78 -9.24
C VAL A 422 -37.65 0.51 -9.61
N PRO A 423 -38.63 0.45 -10.54
CA PRO A 423 -39.07 -0.71 -11.32
C PRO A 423 -38.08 -1.10 -12.43
N PRO A 424 -38.07 -2.38 -12.87
CA PRO A 424 -37.17 -2.86 -13.91
C PRO A 424 -37.52 -2.24 -15.26
N ASN A 425 -36.50 -1.88 -16.02
CA ASN A 425 -36.59 -1.33 -17.38
C ASN A 425 -35.57 -2.03 -18.31
N ASN A 426 -35.57 -1.68 -19.60
CA ASN A 426 -34.63 -2.24 -20.59
C ASN A 426 -33.52 -1.26 -20.97
N ASP A 427 -33.32 -0.21 -20.16
CA ASP A 427 -32.31 0.81 -20.44
C ASP A 427 -30.93 0.32 -19.99
N SER A 428 -29.90 0.80 -20.67
CA SER A 428 -28.52 0.57 -20.27
C SER A 428 -28.15 1.46 -19.08
N VAL A 429 -27.35 0.95 -18.15
CA VAL A 429 -26.86 1.71 -16.98
C VAL A 429 -25.40 2.08 -17.18
N SER A 430 -25.07 3.36 -17.05
CA SER A 430 -23.67 3.81 -17.04
C SER A 430 -22.97 3.38 -15.75
N VAL A 431 -21.76 2.85 -15.89
CA VAL A 431 -20.94 2.37 -14.77
C VAL A 431 -19.51 2.86 -14.92
N THR A 432 -18.78 2.94 -13.81
CA THR A 432 -17.36 3.31 -13.82
C THR A 432 -16.56 2.21 -13.16
N GLU A 433 -15.69 1.54 -13.90
CA GLU A 433 -14.77 0.55 -13.37
C GLU A 433 -13.56 1.25 -12.77
N ILE A 434 -13.22 0.87 -11.53
CA ILE A 434 -12.09 1.42 -10.79
C ILE A 434 -11.13 0.30 -10.41
N GLU A 435 -9.85 0.57 -10.56
CA GLU A 435 -8.76 -0.33 -10.15
C GLU A 435 -7.75 0.49 -9.36
N TRP A 436 -7.23 -0.09 -8.29
CA TRP A 436 -6.26 0.54 -7.39
C TRP A 436 -5.02 -0.33 -7.23
N HIS A 437 -3.95 0.30 -6.73
CA HIS A 437 -2.66 -0.36 -6.59
C HIS A 437 -2.72 -1.61 -5.70
N GLU A 438 -1.89 -2.60 -6.03
CA GLU A 438 -1.76 -3.83 -5.23
C GLU A 438 -1.30 -3.56 -3.79
N GLU A 439 -0.51 -2.50 -3.57
CA GLU A 439 -0.09 -2.05 -2.23
C GLU A 439 -1.28 -1.64 -1.35
N ASP A 440 -2.38 -1.20 -1.98
CA ASP A 440 -3.63 -0.79 -1.32
C ASP A 440 -4.70 -1.90 -1.36
N ALA A 441 -4.33 -3.14 -1.71
CA ALA A 441 -5.26 -4.27 -1.74
C ALA A 441 -6.00 -4.44 -0.39
N LEU A 442 -7.29 -4.79 -0.46
CA LEU A 442 -8.13 -4.82 0.74
C LEU A 442 -7.59 -5.76 1.83
N PRO A 443 -7.35 -5.29 3.07
CA PRO A 443 -6.83 -6.14 4.13
C PRO A 443 -7.88 -7.12 4.68
N LEU A 444 -9.16 -6.76 4.54
CA LEU A 444 -10.33 -7.48 5.03
C LEU A 444 -11.43 -7.46 3.96
N PRO A 445 -12.34 -8.46 3.96
CA PRO A 445 -13.47 -8.44 3.05
C PRO A 445 -14.42 -7.27 3.39
N LEU A 446 -14.87 -6.55 2.38
CA LEU A 446 -15.79 -5.41 2.52
C LEU A 446 -17.14 -5.75 1.90
N CYS A 447 -18.20 -5.80 2.69
CA CYS A 447 -19.52 -6.15 2.19
C CYS A 447 -20.23 -4.95 1.56
N VAL A 448 -20.69 -5.13 0.33
CA VAL A 448 -21.28 -4.10 -0.53
C VAL A 448 -22.79 -4.16 -0.48
N SER A 449 -23.34 -5.39 -0.45
CA SER A 449 -24.74 -5.64 -0.22
C SER A 449 -24.91 -6.88 0.67
N SER A 450 -26.00 -6.91 1.42
CA SER A 450 -26.30 -8.01 2.35
C SER A 450 -27.79 -8.23 2.47
N ARG A 451 -28.18 -9.31 3.14
CA ARG A 451 -29.58 -9.61 3.44
C ARG A 451 -29.67 -10.06 4.89
N ASP A 452 -30.62 -9.53 5.63
CA ASP A 452 -30.99 -10.06 6.95
C ASP A 452 -32.10 -11.13 6.80
N GLU A 453 -32.75 -11.53 7.90
CA GLU A 453 -33.81 -12.54 7.83
C GLU A 453 -35.09 -12.06 7.10
N ALA A 454 -35.26 -10.74 6.90
CA ALA A 454 -36.50 -10.12 6.43
C ALA A 454 -36.34 -9.30 5.13
N GLU A 455 -35.23 -8.58 4.96
CA GLU A 455 -35.02 -7.60 3.89
C GLU A 455 -33.59 -7.62 3.32
N TYR A 456 -33.50 -7.19 2.06
CA TYR A 456 -32.26 -7.02 1.34
C TYR A 456 -31.79 -5.58 1.41
N HIS A 457 -30.50 -5.39 1.73
CA HIS A 457 -29.88 -4.09 1.91
C HIS A 457 -28.81 -3.86 0.84
N ASP A 458 -29.05 -2.87 -0.02
CA ASP A 458 -28.03 -2.28 -0.88
C ASP A 458 -27.25 -1.19 -0.14
N ASP A 459 -26.12 -0.77 -0.73
CA ASP A 459 -25.30 0.35 -0.25
C ASP A 459 -24.82 0.14 1.21
N VAL A 460 -24.45 -1.10 1.57
CA VAL A 460 -23.86 -1.43 2.88
C VAL A 460 -22.52 -0.72 3.05
N SER A 461 -21.72 -0.77 1.98
CA SER A 461 -20.50 0.01 1.84
C SER A 461 -20.59 0.93 0.63
N VAL A 462 -19.89 2.06 0.71
CA VAL A 462 -19.82 3.07 -0.35
C VAL A 462 -18.36 3.49 -0.58
N ALA A 463 -18.08 4.05 -1.75
CA ALA A 463 -16.81 4.70 -2.05
C ALA A 463 -16.95 6.22 -1.85
N LEU A 464 -16.14 6.79 -0.98
CA LEU A 464 -16.09 8.23 -0.72
C LEU A 464 -14.93 8.83 -1.50
N GLY A 465 -15.24 9.77 -2.40
CA GLY A 465 -14.25 10.61 -3.06
C GLY A 465 -14.01 11.90 -2.28
N ASN A 466 -13.52 12.95 -2.94
CA ASN A 466 -13.21 14.24 -2.28
C ASN A 466 -12.28 14.06 -1.06
N ILE A 467 -11.32 13.15 -1.18
CA ILE A 467 -10.38 12.80 -0.12
C ILE A 467 -9.13 13.68 -0.25
N VAL A 468 -8.76 14.30 0.87
CA VAL A 468 -7.61 15.21 0.94
C VAL A 468 -6.61 14.66 1.95
N LEU A 469 -5.35 14.50 1.55
CA LEU A 469 -4.29 14.20 2.51
C LEU A 469 -3.92 15.48 3.26
N ALA A 470 -4.01 15.44 4.58
CA ALA A 470 -3.70 16.58 5.42
C ALA A 470 -2.68 16.24 6.51
N ASP A 471 -1.77 17.16 6.75
CA ASP A 471 -0.70 17.04 7.73
C ASP A 471 -1.06 17.81 9.00
N HIS A 472 -0.86 17.20 10.17
CA HIS A 472 -1.01 17.90 11.44
C HIS A 472 0.08 18.95 11.60
N GLY A 473 -0.34 20.18 11.91
CA GLY A 473 0.55 21.31 12.09
C GLY A 473 0.00 22.57 11.43
N VAL A 474 0.68 23.69 11.70
CA VAL A 474 0.40 24.97 11.08
C VAL A 474 1.66 25.54 10.49
N THR A 475 1.57 25.99 9.24
CA THR A 475 2.62 26.79 8.62
C THR A 475 2.64 28.18 9.24
N ILE A 476 3.80 28.59 9.76
CA ILE A 476 4.04 29.92 10.32
C ILE A 476 4.93 30.70 9.35
N GLU A 477 4.36 31.73 8.73
CA GLU A 477 5.07 32.62 7.82
C GLU A 477 5.71 33.80 8.58
N GLY A 478 6.80 34.34 8.03
CA GLY A 478 7.34 35.63 8.48
C GLY A 478 8.09 35.64 9.81
N GLU A 479 8.56 34.48 10.31
CA GLU A 479 9.49 34.48 11.44
C GLU A 479 10.87 34.96 10.99
N SER A 480 11.26 36.16 11.43
CA SER A 480 12.61 36.68 11.23
C SER A 480 13.61 35.89 12.08
N LEU A 481 14.50 35.15 11.41
CA LEU A 481 15.61 34.42 12.03
C LEU A 481 16.88 35.31 12.06
N PRO A 482 17.74 35.17 13.08
CA PRO A 482 19.02 35.88 13.13
C PRO A 482 19.90 35.54 11.93
N GLU A 483 20.74 36.48 11.47
CA GLU A 483 21.70 36.18 10.40
C GLU A 483 22.66 35.05 10.79
N VAL A 484 23.02 34.23 9.80
CA VAL A 484 23.99 33.14 9.98
C VAL A 484 25.37 33.77 10.24
N PRO A 485 26.01 33.54 11.40
CA PRO A 485 27.34 34.09 11.67
C PRO A 485 28.36 33.62 10.63
N GLY A 486 29.30 34.51 10.27
CA GLY A 486 30.39 34.21 9.32
C GLY A 486 31.27 33.02 9.75
N ALA A 487 32.22 32.58 8.92
CA ALA A 487 33.10 31.47 9.30
C ALA A 487 34.06 31.87 10.44
N ASN A 488 34.41 30.92 11.32
CA ASN A 488 35.34 31.18 12.42
C ASN A 488 36.79 31.22 11.89
N PRO A 489 37.51 32.37 11.96
CA PRO A 489 38.87 32.48 11.46
C PRO A 489 39.88 31.60 12.25
N ALA A 490 39.55 31.18 13.47
CA ALA A 490 40.42 30.36 14.31
C ALA A 490 40.28 28.84 14.07
N LEU A 491 39.32 28.39 13.25
CA LEU A 491 39.06 26.97 13.00
C LEU A 491 39.14 26.67 11.50
N THR A 492 40.12 25.88 11.10
CA THR A 492 40.35 25.51 9.69
C THR A 492 40.15 24.01 9.49
N LYS A 493 39.48 23.63 8.40
CA LYS A 493 39.38 22.22 8.01
C LYS A 493 40.73 21.78 7.43
N VAL A 494 41.30 20.72 8.00
CA VAL A 494 42.47 20.04 7.43
C VAL A 494 42.00 19.31 6.16
N THR A 495 42.48 19.73 4.99
CA THR A 495 42.21 19.07 3.72
C THR A 495 43.12 17.85 3.54
N ASN A 496 42.65 16.85 2.78
CA ASN A 496 43.39 15.60 2.56
C ASN A 496 44.77 15.84 1.93
N LYS A 497 45.75 15.01 2.32
CA LYS A 497 47.16 15.04 1.87
C LYS A 497 47.34 14.54 0.43
N SER A 498 46.56 15.02 -0.53
CA SER A 498 46.81 14.79 -1.96
C SER A 498 47.32 16.08 -2.60
N GLY A 499 48.55 16.09 -3.08
CA GLY A 499 49.19 17.19 -3.81
C GLY A 499 50.58 17.57 -3.27
N ASP A 500 51.29 18.42 -4.01
CA ASP A 500 52.66 18.87 -3.71
C ASP A 500 52.76 19.52 -2.31
N ARG A 501 53.85 19.27 -1.60
CA ARG A 501 54.11 19.77 -0.23
C ARG A 501 54.63 21.20 -0.21
N CYS A 502 55.07 21.71 -1.36
CA CYS A 502 55.66 23.04 -1.50
C CYS A 502 54.62 24.15 -1.76
N ASP A 503 53.38 23.79 -2.08
CA ASP A 503 52.32 24.77 -2.35
C ASP A 503 51.61 25.21 -1.06
N ALA A 504 51.56 26.53 -0.85
CA ALA A 504 50.75 27.13 0.22
C ALA A 504 49.26 26.94 -0.10
N ARG A 505 48.57 26.10 0.67
CA ARG A 505 47.14 25.85 0.48
C ARG A 505 46.30 26.84 1.27
N PRO A 506 45.26 27.45 0.67
CA PRO A 506 44.36 28.33 1.39
C PRO A 506 43.59 27.53 2.45
N ALA A 507 43.54 28.06 3.66
CA ALA A 507 42.84 27.41 4.76
C ALA A 507 41.32 27.50 4.54
N VAL A 508 40.63 26.36 4.55
CA VAL A 508 39.17 26.33 4.46
C VAL A 508 38.60 26.63 5.85
N LEU A 509 38.01 27.81 6.03
CA LEU A 509 37.42 28.21 7.31
C LEU A 509 36.22 27.33 7.66
N THR A 510 36.08 27.02 8.95
CA THR A 510 34.96 26.22 9.46
C THR A 510 33.77 27.14 9.76
N PRO A 511 32.57 26.88 9.21
CA PRO A 511 31.39 27.67 9.52
C PRO A 511 31.03 27.57 11.00
N HIS A 512 30.48 28.65 11.58
CA HIS A 512 29.94 28.61 12.94
C HIS A 512 28.77 27.63 13.03
N ARG A 513 28.58 27.02 14.22
CA ARG A 513 27.35 26.27 14.52
C ARG A 513 26.21 27.27 14.66
N TYR A 514 25.35 27.32 13.65
CA TYR A 514 24.13 28.13 13.68
C TYR A 514 23.03 27.41 14.48
N ARG A 515 22.53 28.05 15.54
CA ARG A 515 21.51 27.52 16.46
C ARG A 515 20.53 28.64 16.85
N PRO A 516 19.66 29.09 15.94
CA PRO A 516 18.69 30.12 16.25
C PRO A 516 17.69 29.63 17.30
N GLN A 517 17.19 30.54 18.13
CA GLN A 517 16.03 30.28 19.00
C GLN A 517 14.77 30.68 18.26
N LEU A 518 13.80 29.77 18.18
CA LEU A 518 12.52 30.00 17.53
C LEU A 518 11.52 30.60 18.53
N LYS A 519 10.65 31.48 18.06
CA LYS A 519 9.57 32.11 18.84
C LYS A 519 8.52 31.09 19.28
N GLN A 520 8.32 30.05 18.48
CA GLN A 520 7.36 28.98 18.74
C GLN A 520 8.07 27.63 18.83
N SER A 521 7.65 26.82 19.78
CA SER A 521 8.13 25.45 19.97
C SER A 521 6.98 24.58 20.51
N PRO A 522 6.98 23.26 20.27
CA PRO A 522 7.99 22.47 19.55
C PRO A 522 7.89 22.58 18.02
N LEU A 523 9.02 22.35 17.33
CA LEU A 523 9.03 22.19 15.88
C LEU A 523 8.35 20.88 15.49
N THR A 524 7.55 20.96 14.43
CA THR A 524 6.95 19.78 13.82
C THR A 524 7.80 19.36 12.62
N HIS A 525 8.28 18.13 12.63
CA HIS A 525 8.96 17.54 11.48
C HIS A 525 7.92 16.85 10.60
N ALA A 526 8.05 16.99 9.29
CA ALA A 526 7.21 16.30 8.32
C ALA A 526 8.10 15.46 7.40
N ALA A 527 7.68 14.24 7.11
CA ALA A 527 8.24 13.48 6.00
C ALA A 527 7.97 14.22 4.68
N THR A 528 8.84 14.03 3.69
CA THR A 528 8.58 14.50 2.34
C THR A 528 7.28 13.88 1.81
N TYR A 529 6.64 14.61 0.92
CA TYR A 529 5.47 14.13 0.19
C TYR A 529 5.88 14.21 -1.27
N ASP A 530 6.18 13.04 -1.84
CA ASP A 530 6.43 12.90 -3.27
C ASP A 530 5.05 12.63 -3.88
N ALA A 531 4.54 13.63 -4.60
CA ALA A 531 3.18 13.67 -5.13
C ALA A 531 2.99 12.65 -6.27
#